data_AF-A0A328TQ70-F1
#
_entry.id   AF-A0A328TQ70-F1
#
_cell.length_a   1.000
_cell.length_b   1.000
_cell.length_c   1.000
_cell.angle_alpha   90.00
_cell.angle_beta   90.00
_cell.angle_gamma   90.00
#
_symmetry.space_group_name_H-M   'P 1'
#
loop_
_entity.id
_entity.type
_entity.pdbx_description
1 polymer ?
#
loop_
_entity_poly.entity_id
_entity_poly.type
_entity_poly.pdbx_seq_one_letter_code
_entity_poly.pdbx_strand_id
1 'polypeptide(L)' 'MWTALKNRGLQDILIACVDGLKGFPDAINSVYPQTISYHGA' A
#
# COMPACT_ATOMS: atom_id res chain seq x y z
N MET A 1 0.77 -9.80 3.53
CA MET A 1 1.28 -8.70 4.37
C MET A 1 0.23 -7.59 4.54
N TRP A 2 -0.32 -7.00 3.47
CA TRP A 2 -1.36 -5.94 3.53
C TRP A 2 -2.69 -6.34 4.19
N THR A 3 -3.18 -7.55 3.89
CA THR A 3 -4.42 -8.10 4.49
C THR A 3 -4.31 -8.26 6.00
N ALA A 4 -3.13 -8.57 6.53
CA ALA A 4 -2.91 -8.69 7.97
C ALA A 4 -3.04 -7.34 8.68
N LEU A 5 -2.62 -6.24 8.04
CA LEU A 5 -2.83 -4.89 8.56
C LEU A 5 -4.31 -4.53 8.58
N LYS A 6 -5.05 -4.91 7.53
CA LYS A 6 -6.52 -4.70 7.46
C LYS A 6 -7.24 -5.46 8.56
N ASN A 7 -6.85 -6.71 8.80
CA ASN A 7 -7.40 -7.55 9.87
C ASN A 7 -7.06 -7.03 11.28
N ARG A 8 -6.04 -6.17 11.42
CA ARG A 8 -5.70 -5.48 12.67
C ARG A 8 -6.44 -4.15 12.86
N GLY A 9 -7.35 -3.82 11.95
CA GLY A 9 -8.18 -2.62 12.02
C GLY A 9 -7.65 -1.42 11.26
N LEU A 10 -6.55 -1.55 10.49
CA LEU A 10 -6.10 -0.50 9.59
C LEU A 10 -7.14 -0.33 8.46
N GLN A 11 -7.79 0.82 8.42
CA GLN A 11 -8.88 1.09 7.46
C GLN A 11 -8.36 1.61 6.13
N ASP A 12 -7.39 2.53 6.17
CA ASP A 12 -6.91 3.20 4.98
C ASP A 12 -5.46 3.64 5.09
N ILE A 13 -4.82 3.81 3.93
CA ILE A 13 -3.47 4.34 3.80
C ILE A 13 -3.54 5.49 2.80
N LEU A 14 -3.29 6.72 3.25
CA LEU A 14 -3.34 7.88 2.37
C LEU A 14 -2.07 7.98 1.49
N ILE A 15 -0.91 7.67 2.07
CA ILE A 15 0.38 7.75 1.38
C ILE A 15 1.21 6.53 1.77
N ALA A 16 1.72 5.80 0.77
CA ALA A 16 2.69 4.73 0.95
C ALA A 16 3.98 5.06 0.19
N CYS A 17 5.09 5.21 0.90
CA CYS A 17 6.41 5.36 0.29
C CYS A 17 6.98 3.97 -0.01
N VAL A 18 7.25 3.69 -1.28
CA VAL A 18 7.79 2.40 -1.73
C VAL A 18 9.14 2.60 -2.42
N ASP A 19 10.08 1.70 -2.14
CA ASP A 19 11.48 1.81 -2.55
C ASP A 19 11.71 1.19 -3.94
N GLY A 20 11.06 1.73 -4.96
CA GLY A 20 11.23 1.32 -6.37
C GLY A 20 10.87 -0.13 -6.71
N LEU A 21 10.34 -0.91 -5.76
CA LEU A 21 10.02 -2.33 -5.95
C LEU A 21 8.85 -2.50 -6.91
N LYS A 22 9.13 -3.05 -8.09
CA LYS A 22 8.10 -3.38 -9.09
C LYS A 22 7.08 -4.35 -8.49
N GLY A 23 5.79 -4.05 -8.67
CA GLY A 23 4.66 -4.85 -8.18
C GLY A 23 4.23 -4.57 -6.74
N PHE A 24 4.97 -3.77 -5.96
CA PHE A 24 4.53 -3.34 -4.63
C PHE A 24 3.35 -2.38 -4.65
N PRO A 25 3.31 -1.36 -5.53
CA PRO A 25 2.12 -0.51 -5.69
C PRO A 25 0.87 -1.32 -6.02
N ASP A 26 1.00 -2.32 -6.91
CA ASP A 26 -0.13 -3.18 -7.30
C ASP A 26 -0.62 -4.04 -6.13
N ALA A 27 0.31 -4.58 -5.33
CA ALA A 27 -0.02 -5.33 -4.12
C ALA A 27 -0.73 -4.48 -3.05
N ILE A 28 -0.37 -3.19 -2.93
CA ILE A 28 -1.03 -2.24 -2.03
C ILE A 28 -2.45 -1.95 -2.55
N ASN A 29 -2.56 -1.58 -3.83
CA ASN A 29 -3.83 -1.21 -4.46
C ASN A 29 -4.85 -2.35 -4.45
N SER A 30 -4.40 -3.61 -4.46
CA SER A 30 -5.27 -4.78 -4.30
C SER A 30 -6.00 -4.83 -2.95
N VAL A 31 -5.50 -4.17 -1.90
CA VAL A 31 -6.09 -4.21 -0.55
C VAL A 31 -6.61 -2.84 -0.12
N TYR A 32 -5.92 -1.77 -0.53
CA TYR A 32 -6.21 -0.36 -0.27
C TYR A 32 -6.22 0.42 -1.59
N PRO A 33 -7.32 0.40 -2.35
CA PRO A 33 -7.39 1.00 -3.69
C PRO A 33 -7.36 2.53 -3.71
N GLN A 34 -7.48 3.18 -2.55
CA GLN A 34 -7.44 4.65 -2.41
C GLN A 34 -6.04 5.17 -2.04
N THR A 35 -5.05 4.29 -1.91
CA THR A 35 -3.71 4.66 -1.47
C THR A 35 -2.89 5.32 -2.56
N ILE A 36 -2.31 6.47 -2.24
CA ILE A 36 -1.33 7.13 -3.12
C ILE A 36 0.04 6.50 -2.87
N SER A 37 0.58 5.80 -3.87
CA SER A 37 1.92 5.21 -3.81
C SER A 37 2.97 6.21 -4.31
N TYR A 38 3.82 6.69 -3.41
CA TYR A 38 4.95 7.55 -3.73
C TYR A 38 6.19 6.68 -3.98
N HIS A 39 6.86 6.91 -5.11
CA HIS A 39 8.15 6.31 -5.42
C HIS A 39 9.19 7.38 -5.14
N GLY A 40 9.99 7.19 -4.09
CA GLY A 40 11.22 7.94 -3.95
C GLY A 40 12.09 7.64 -5.16
N ALA A 41 12.59 8.68 -5.82
CA ALA A 41 13.52 8.56 -6.94
C ALA A 41 14.78 7.76 -6.55
#